data_AF-A0A5K3F2B7-F1
#
_entry.id   AF-A0A5K3F2B7-F1
#
_cell.length_a   1.000
_cell.length_b   1.000
_cell.length_c   1.000
_cell.angle_alpha   90.00
_cell.angle_beta   90.00
_cell.angle_gamma   90.00
#
_symmetry.space_group_name_H-M   'P 1'
#
loop_
_entity.id
_entity.type
_entity.pdbx_description
1 polymer ?
#
loop_
_entity_poly.entity_id
_entity_poly.type
_entity_poly.pdbx_seq_one_letter_code
_entity_poly.pdbx_strand_id
1 'polypeptide(L)'
;HFRIVGVSEKDEGIYHCVASSNQGEVISDPAVISVQVQGGWSEWMPWQPCSVTCGRGIQMRKRLCDSPPPKNGGSYCVGDNTETRPCLQAFCPVDGVWGSWTPWSACSSSCGAGLRQRSRKCDSPPPSNGGKPCPGEPMEDMLCEDLPLCPINGGWSSWGPWSSCSRTCGAGGTQRRERKCDMPPPSNGGRQCVGPESGVG
;
A
#
# COMPACT_ATOMS: atom_id res chain seq x y z
N HIS A 1 3.79 -24.10 -85.21
CA HIS A 1 3.83 -24.52 -83.80
C HIS A 1 4.68 -23.53 -83.03
N PHE A 2 4.07 -22.52 -82.41
CA PHE A 2 4.79 -21.63 -81.50
C PHE A 2 4.81 -22.29 -80.12
N ARG A 3 5.99 -22.69 -79.67
CA ARG A 3 6.24 -23.31 -78.37
C ARG A 3 6.87 -22.24 -77.49
N ILE A 4 6.20 -21.86 -76.41
CA ILE A 4 6.78 -21.00 -75.38
C ILE A 4 7.83 -21.86 -74.66
N VAL A 5 9.11 -21.46 -74.73
CA VAL A 5 10.27 -22.27 -74.32
C VAL A 5 10.70 -22.02 -72.87
N GLY A 6 10.06 -21.10 -72.15
CA GLY A 6 10.28 -20.97 -70.72
C GLY A 6 9.68 -19.69 -70.16
N VAL A 7 8.79 -19.86 -69.20
CA VAL A 7 8.56 -18.87 -68.15
C VAL A 7 9.52 -19.24 -67.03
N SER A 8 10.38 -18.32 -66.64
CA SER A 8 11.29 -18.51 -65.51
C SER A 8 10.46 -18.53 -64.22
N GLU A 9 10.61 -19.56 -63.39
CA GLU A 9 9.98 -19.62 -62.06
C GLU A 9 10.37 -18.44 -61.13
N LYS A 10 11.38 -17.66 -61.51
CA LYS A 10 11.87 -16.50 -60.74
C LYS A 10 11.19 -15.18 -61.06
N ASP A 11 10.42 -15.06 -62.15
CA ASP A 11 9.78 -13.77 -62.44
C ASP A 11 8.36 -13.75 -61.87
N GLU A 12 8.21 -12.96 -60.82
CA GLU A 12 6.96 -12.69 -60.11
C GLU A 12 6.05 -11.78 -60.96
N GLY A 13 5.88 -12.09 -62.24
CA GLY A 13 5.31 -11.21 -63.26
C GLY A 13 4.02 -11.75 -63.91
N ILE A 14 3.36 -10.85 -64.64
CA ILE A 14 2.25 -11.16 -65.52
C ILE A 14 2.80 -11.25 -66.94
N TYR A 15 2.63 -12.40 -67.59
CA TYR A 15 3.15 -12.62 -68.93
C TYR A 15 2.02 -12.49 -69.95
N HIS A 16 2.28 -11.75 -71.02
CA HIS A 16 1.39 -11.62 -72.16
C HIS A 16 1.98 -12.37 -73.34
N CYS A 17 1.29 -13.39 -73.83
CA CYS A 17 1.66 -14.08 -75.04
C CYS A 17 0.81 -13.57 -76.20
N VAL A 18 1.46 -12.99 -77.22
CA VAL A 18 0.83 -12.48 -78.44
C VAL A 18 1.49 -13.10 -79.66
N ALA A 19 0.71 -13.41 -80.69
CA ALA A 19 1.23 -13.70 -82.02
C ALA A 19 1.48 -12.38 -82.74
N SER A 20 2.65 -12.22 -83.36
CA SER A 20 2.98 -11.06 -84.19
C SER A 20 3.40 -11.45 -85.60
N SER A 21 3.12 -10.59 -86.57
CA SER A 21 3.57 -10.74 -87.95
C SER A 21 5.07 -10.42 -88.08
N ASN A 22 5.67 -10.76 -89.21
CA ASN A 22 7.05 -10.40 -89.55
C ASN A 22 7.27 -8.87 -89.67
N GLN A 23 6.20 -8.07 -89.73
CA GLN A 23 6.24 -6.61 -89.69
C GLN A 23 6.03 -6.05 -88.27
N GLY A 24 5.88 -6.91 -87.26
CA GLY A 24 5.70 -6.53 -85.85
C GLY A 24 4.25 -6.26 -85.43
N GLU A 25 3.27 -6.49 -86.32
CA GLU A 25 1.86 -6.26 -86.04
C GLU A 25 1.28 -7.40 -85.18
N VAL A 26 0.64 -7.06 -84.06
CA VAL A 26 0.00 -8.04 -83.16
C VAL A 26 -1.30 -8.54 -83.80
N ILE A 27 -1.39 -9.86 -83.97
CA ILE A 27 -2.46 -10.53 -84.73
C ILE A 27 -3.31 -11.47 -83.86
N SER A 28 -3.11 -11.47 -82.55
CA SER A 28 -3.95 -12.20 -81.60
C SER A 28 -4.20 -11.40 -80.33
N ASP A 29 -5.32 -11.68 -79.67
CA ASP A 29 -5.53 -11.21 -78.30
C ASP A 29 -4.44 -11.77 -77.38
N PRO A 30 -3.94 -10.96 -76.42
CA PRO A 30 -2.92 -11.41 -75.48
C PRO A 30 -3.47 -12.46 -74.52
N ALA A 31 -2.88 -13.65 -74.53
CA ALA A 31 -3.10 -14.64 -73.49
C ALA A 31 -2.30 -14.24 -72.24
N VAL A 32 -3.00 -14.02 -71.12
CA VAL A 32 -2.38 -13.62 -69.86
C VAL A 32 -2.13 -14.85 -69.00
N ILE A 33 -0.87 -15.07 -68.63
CA ILE A 33 -0.47 -16.13 -67.70
C ILE A 33 0.02 -15.45 -66.41
N SER A 34 -0.62 -15.77 -65.28
CA SER A 34 -0.21 -15.29 -63.96
C SER A 34 0.37 -16.43 -63.13
N VAL A 35 1.62 -16.26 -62.68
CA VAL A 35 2.25 -17.20 -61.76
C VAL A 35 1.88 -16.80 -60.33
N GLN A 36 1.14 -17.66 -59.65
CA GLN A 36 0.70 -17.44 -58.27
C GLN A 36 1.86 -17.68 -57.30
N VAL A 37 2.11 -16.72 -56.41
CA VAL A 37 3.06 -16.91 -55.30
C VAL A 37 2.26 -17.01 -54.02
N GLN A 38 2.30 -18.17 -53.37
CA GLN A 38 1.65 -18.37 -52.07
C GLN A 38 2.44 -17.63 -50.99
N GLY A 39 1.74 -17.01 -50.05
CA GLY A 39 2.37 -16.32 -48.94
C GLY A 39 3.10 -17.28 -48.00
N GLY A 40 4.31 -16.93 -47.61
CA GLY A 40 5.11 -17.62 -46.60
C GLY A 40 5.26 -16.80 -45.32
N TRP A 41 5.21 -17.48 -44.18
CA TRP A 41 5.45 -16.85 -42.89
C TRP A 41 6.91 -16.41 -42.77
N SER A 42 7.13 -15.19 -42.28
CA SER A 42 8.42 -14.74 -41.77
C SER A 42 8.84 -15.57 -40.57
N GLU A 43 10.13 -15.49 -40.23
CA GLU A 43 10.58 -15.84 -38.90
C GLU A 43 9.82 -15.05 -37.85
N TRP A 44 9.63 -15.67 -36.68
CA TRP A 44 9.00 -15.00 -35.56
C TRP A 44 9.87 -13.83 -35.09
N MET A 45 9.25 -12.67 -34.93
CA MET A 45 9.89 -11.55 -34.25
C MET A 45 10.26 -11.92 -32.81
N PRO A 46 11.25 -11.24 -32.20
CA PRO A 46 11.55 -11.42 -30.79
C PRO A 46 10.32 -11.19 -29.90
N TRP A 47 10.28 -11.91 -28.78
CA TRP A 47 9.27 -11.71 -27.76
C TRP A 47 9.32 -10.27 -27.24
N GLN A 48 8.17 -9.62 -27.21
CA GLN A 48 8.01 -8.32 -26.56
C GLN A 48 8.23 -8.46 -25.04
N PRO A 49 8.53 -7.36 -24.32
CA PRO A 49 8.56 -7.35 -22.87
C PRO A 49 7.26 -7.91 -22.26
N CYS A 50 7.36 -8.39 -21.02
CA CYS A 50 6.18 -8.87 -20.29
C CYS A 50 5.16 -7.73 -20.15
N SER A 51 3.88 -8.04 -20.30
CA SER A 51 2.78 -7.05 -20.20
C SER A 51 2.68 -6.35 -18.84
N VAL A 52 3.36 -6.88 -17.83
CA VAL A 52 3.40 -6.37 -16.47
C VAL A 52 4.85 -6.21 -16.02
N THR A 53 5.08 -5.31 -15.07
CA THR A 53 6.37 -5.12 -14.42
C THR A 53 6.54 -6.00 -13.18
N CYS A 54 5.45 -6.57 -12.66
CA CYS A 54 5.43 -7.49 -11.52
C CYS A 54 4.31 -8.52 -11.67
N GLY A 55 4.45 -9.68 -11.01
CA GLY A 55 3.45 -10.73 -11.00
C GLY A 55 3.37 -11.52 -12.32
N ARG A 56 2.19 -12.05 -12.61
CA ARG A 56 1.93 -12.86 -13.80
C ARG A 56 1.44 -11.97 -14.94
N GLY A 57 2.08 -12.10 -16.09
CA GLY A 57 1.66 -11.42 -17.31
C GLY A 57 1.83 -12.31 -18.53
N ILE A 58 1.81 -11.66 -19.70
CA ILE A 58 1.88 -12.32 -20.99
C ILE A 58 2.95 -11.62 -21.84
N GLN A 59 3.75 -12.38 -22.56
CA GLN A 59 4.57 -11.89 -23.67
C GLN A 59 3.88 -12.22 -24.98
N MET A 60 4.03 -11.32 -25.95
CA MET A 60 3.52 -11.51 -27.30
C MET A 60 4.68 -11.45 -28.29
N ARG A 61 4.61 -12.24 -29.36
CA ARG A 61 5.42 -12.05 -30.56
C ARG A 61 4.55 -12.17 -31.80
N LYS A 62 5.06 -11.65 -32.92
CA LYS A 62 4.36 -11.62 -34.19
C LYS A 62 5.24 -12.15 -35.31
N ARG A 63 4.61 -12.60 -36.37
CA ARG A 63 5.23 -12.92 -37.66
C ARG A 63 4.37 -12.33 -38.77
N LEU A 64 4.97 -12.09 -39.93
CA LEU A 64 4.30 -11.50 -41.07
C LEU A 64 4.21 -12.51 -42.22
N CYS A 65 3.22 -12.35 -43.08
CA CYS A 65 3.09 -13.17 -44.28
C CYS A 65 3.81 -12.50 -45.45
N ASP A 66 5.13 -12.42 -45.37
CA ASP A 66 5.98 -11.65 -46.28
C ASP A 66 7.25 -12.40 -46.71
N SER A 67 7.35 -13.70 -46.41
CA SER A 67 8.55 -14.51 -46.69
C SER A 67 8.21 -15.78 -47.47
N PRO A 68 7.76 -15.70 -48.75
CA PRO A 68 7.54 -14.48 -49.55
C PRO A 68 6.13 -13.88 -49.37
N PRO A 69 5.88 -12.62 -49.77
CA PRO A 69 4.53 -12.06 -49.76
C PRO A 69 3.67 -12.68 -50.88
N PRO A 70 2.35 -12.88 -50.66
CA PRO A 70 1.48 -13.43 -51.69
C PRO A 70 1.36 -12.49 -52.90
N LYS A 71 1.46 -13.05 -54.12
CA LYS A 71 1.40 -12.29 -55.38
C LYS A 71 0.45 -12.93 -56.38
N ASN A 72 -0.09 -12.11 -57.27
CA ASN A 72 -0.92 -12.49 -58.42
C ASN A 72 -2.25 -13.20 -58.10
N GLY A 73 -2.69 -13.19 -56.85
CA GLY A 73 -3.87 -13.95 -56.38
C GLY A 73 -3.53 -15.15 -55.49
N GLY A 74 -2.26 -15.33 -55.13
CA GLY A 74 -1.81 -16.40 -54.25
C GLY A 74 -2.43 -16.28 -52.86
N SER A 75 -2.63 -17.42 -52.20
CA SER A 75 -3.27 -17.47 -50.88
C SER A 75 -2.43 -16.78 -49.80
N TYR A 76 -3.12 -16.11 -48.87
CA TYR A 76 -2.50 -15.63 -47.65
C TYR A 76 -2.07 -16.80 -46.75
N CYS A 77 -1.13 -16.56 -45.84
CA CYS A 77 -0.60 -17.58 -44.94
C CYS A 77 -1.69 -18.13 -44.02
N VAL A 78 -1.67 -19.45 -43.81
CA VAL A 78 -2.60 -20.15 -42.92
C VAL A 78 -2.01 -20.25 -41.51
N GLY A 79 -2.82 -19.97 -40.49
CA GLY A 79 -2.46 -20.01 -39.07
C GLY A 79 -2.32 -18.63 -38.43
N ASP A 80 -1.95 -18.61 -37.15
CA ASP A 80 -1.90 -17.36 -36.39
C ASP A 80 -0.65 -16.52 -36.71
N ASN A 81 -0.83 -15.21 -36.86
CA ASN A 81 0.27 -14.25 -37.01
C ASN A 81 0.83 -13.76 -35.67
N THR A 82 0.23 -14.19 -34.56
CA THR A 82 0.52 -13.74 -33.21
C THR A 82 0.61 -14.94 -32.29
N GLU A 83 1.61 -14.95 -31.42
CA GLU A 83 1.78 -15.98 -30.40
C GLU A 83 1.92 -15.31 -29.04
N THR A 84 1.32 -15.93 -28.02
CA THR A 84 1.38 -15.47 -26.64
C THR A 84 1.92 -16.54 -25.72
N ARG A 85 2.71 -16.15 -24.73
CA ARG A 85 3.19 -17.05 -23.67
C ARG A 85 3.12 -16.38 -22.29
N PRO A 86 2.92 -17.14 -21.21
CA PRO A 86 2.98 -16.59 -19.86
C PRO A 86 4.40 -16.11 -19.53
N CYS A 87 4.49 -15.03 -18.75
CA CYS A 87 5.72 -14.57 -18.11
C CYS A 87 5.47 -14.32 -16.62
N LEU A 88 6.50 -14.57 -15.82
CA LEU A 88 6.49 -14.29 -14.38
C LEU A 88 7.59 -13.25 -14.09
N GLN A 89 7.16 -12.11 -13.56
CA GLN A 89 8.04 -11.09 -13.02
C GLN A 89 8.20 -11.27 -11.50
N ALA A 90 8.99 -10.40 -10.87
CA ALA A 90 9.06 -10.31 -9.41
C ALA A 90 7.65 -10.12 -8.81
N PHE A 91 7.46 -10.54 -7.55
CA PHE A 91 6.19 -10.34 -6.87
C PHE A 91 5.84 -8.84 -6.81
N CYS A 92 4.54 -8.53 -6.95
CA CYS A 92 4.09 -7.15 -6.92
C CYS A 92 4.25 -6.54 -5.52
N PRO A 93 4.66 -5.26 -5.43
CA PRO A 93 4.60 -4.51 -4.19
C PRO A 93 3.19 -4.57 -3.61
N VAL A 94 3.11 -4.87 -2.32
CA VAL A 94 1.87 -4.77 -1.55
C VAL A 94 2.07 -3.69 -0.52
N ASP A 95 1.35 -2.59 -0.66
CA ASP A 95 1.37 -1.51 0.33
C ASP A 95 0.69 -1.97 1.62
N GLY A 96 1.27 -1.55 2.74
CA GLY A 96 0.76 -1.84 4.06
C GLY A 96 -0.55 -1.09 4.32
N VAL A 97 -1.53 -1.78 4.90
CA VAL A 97 -2.79 -1.19 5.32
C VAL A 97 -3.02 -1.46 6.80
N TRP A 98 -3.50 -0.43 7.49
CA TRP A 98 -3.83 -0.51 8.90
C TRP A 98 -4.91 -1.55 9.14
N GLY A 99 -4.65 -2.45 10.09
CA GLY A 99 -5.69 -3.22 10.76
C GLY A 99 -6.58 -2.34 11.64
N SER A 100 -7.61 -2.94 12.20
CA SER A 100 -8.50 -2.25 13.12
C SER A 100 -7.76 -1.78 14.38
N TRP A 101 -8.18 -0.64 14.90
CA TRP A 101 -7.75 -0.20 16.22
C TRP A 101 -8.18 -1.20 17.29
N THR A 102 -7.33 -1.40 18.29
CA THR A 102 -7.74 -2.03 19.54
C THR A 102 -8.81 -1.16 20.21
N PRO A 103 -9.63 -1.75 21.10
CA PRO A 103 -10.38 -0.97 22.06
C PRO A 103 -9.45 -0.02 22.83
N TRP A 104 -10.01 1.10 23.30
CA TRP A 104 -9.30 1.98 24.23
C TRP A 104 -8.96 1.25 25.52
N SER A 105 -7.77 1.49 26.06
CA SER A 105 -7.38 1.05 27.40
C SER A 105 -8.23 1.70 28.48
N ALA A 106 -8.13 1.19 29.70
CA ALA A 106 -8.54 1.96 30.87
C ALA A 106 -7.70 3.24 31.00
N CYS A 107 -8.22 4.21 31.77
CA CYS A 107 -7.50 5.42 32.11
C CYS A 107 -6.26 5.11 32.96
N SER A 108 -5.16 5.82 32.70
CA SER A 108 -3.92 5.73 33.47
C SER A 108 -4.09 6.11 34.95
N SER A 109 -5.12 6.90 35.25
CA SER A 109 -5.48 7.38 36.58
C SER A 109 -6.94 7.10 36.84
N SER A 110 -7.31 6.83 38.10
CA SER A 110 -8.71 6.71 38.53
C SER A 110 -9.33 8.04 38.98
N CYS A 111 -8.53 9.10 39.07
CA CYS A 111 -8.94 10.44 39.48
C CYS A 111 -8.07 11.50 38.80
N GLY A 112 -8.53 12.75 38.78
CA GLY A 112 -7.81 13.87 38.20
C GLY A 112 -7.61 13.71 36.69
N ALA A 113 -6.42 14.02 36.19
CA ALA A 113 -6.10 13.81 34.78
C ALA A 113 -5.59 12.39 34.54
N GLY A 114 -6.11 11.76 33.50
CA GLY A 114 -5.66 10.45 33.01
C GLY A 114 -5.72 10.39 31.49
N LEU A 115 -4.92 9.49 30.92
CA LEU A 115 -4.93 9.17 29.49
C LEU A 115 -5.41 7.75 29.29
N ARG A 116 -6.11 7.51 28.17
CA ARG A 116 -6.36 6.18 27.61
C ARG A 116 -5.69 6.08 26.26
N GLN A 117 -5.24 4.89 25.91
CA GLN A 117 -4.50 4.63 24.67
C GLN A 117 -5.18 3.53 23.86
N ARG A 118 -5.03 3.57 22.54
CA ARG A 118 -5.33 2.44 21.66
C ARG A 118 -4.21 2.29 20.63
N SER A 119 -4.07 1.10 20.08
CA SER A 119 -3.05 0.81 19.06
C SER A 119 -3.64 0.09 17.87
N ARG A 120 -2.95 0.12 16.73
CA ARG A 120 -3.27 -0.64 15.53
C ARG A 120 -2.00 -1.17 14.90
N LYS A 121 -2.12 -2.21 14.11
CA LYS A 121 -0.98 -2.85 13.42
C LYS A 121 -1.10 -2.67 11.92
N CYS A 122 0.03 -2.55 11.25
CA CYS A 122 0.12 -2.46 9.80
C CYS A 122 0.17 -3.89 9.22
N ASP A 123 -0.95 -4.60 9.29
CA ASP A 123 -1.02 -6.04 9.02
C ASP A 123 -2.24 -6.48 8.19
N SER A 124 -2.99 -5.53 7.63
CA SER A 124 -4.25 -5.81 6.95
C SER A 124 -4.33 -5.30 5.50
N PRO A 125 -3.35 -5.60 4.60
CA PRO A 125 -2.23 -6.53 4.76
C PRO A 125 -0.93 -5.84 5.24
N PRO A 126 0.10 -6.62 5.66
CA PRO A 126 1.43 -6.06 5.91
C PRO A 126 2.14 -5.69 4.60
N PRO A 127 3.01 -4.65 4.62
CA PRO A 127 3.77 -4.26 3.44
C PRO A 127 4.72 -5.39 3.01
N SER A 128 4.80 -5.64 1.71
CA SER A 128 5.67 -6.69 1.15
C SER A 128 6.18 -6.33 -0.25
N ASN A 129 7.25 -6.99 -0.70
CA ASN A 129 7.85 -6.82 -2.02
C ASN A 129 8.17 -5.35 -2.39
N GLY A 130 8.65 -4.57 -1.41
CA GLY A 130 8.96 -3.15 -1.60
C GLY A 130 7.75 -2.22 -1.59
N GLY A 131 6.58 -2.70 -1.15
CA GLY A 131 5.41 -1.85 -0.89
C GLY A 131 5.63 -0.88 0.27
N LYS A 132 4.85 0.19 0.28
CA LYS A 132 4.98 1.29 1.23
C LYS A 132 4.48 0.91 2.62
N PRO A 133 5.08 1.43 3.70
CA PRO A 133 4.56 1.24 5.05
C PRO A 133 3.23 1.99 5.24
N CYS A 134 2.47 1.62 6.27
CA CYS A 134 1.23 2.31 6.60
C CYS A 134 1.48 3.78 6.99
N PRO A 135 0.72 4.74 6.45
CA PRO A 135 0.88 6.15 6.78
C PRO A 135 0.24 6.49 8.14
N GLY A 136 0.91 7.31 8.95
CA GLY A 136 0.41 7.82 10.24
C GLY A 136 0.84 6.98 11.44
N GLU A 137 0.26 7.28 12.61
CA GLU A 137 0.72 6.70 13.88
C GLU A 137 0.08 5.34 14.19
N PRO A 138 0.85 4.41 14.80
CA PRO A 138 0.35 3.10 15.25
C PRO A 138 -0.36 3.17 16.60
N MET A 139 -0.22 4.28 17.34
CA MET A 139 -0.78 4.51 18.66
C MET A 139 -1.50 5.85 18.70
N GLU A 140 -2.55 5.91 19.51
CA GLU A 140 -3.33 7.11 19.73
C GLU A 140 -3.67 7.24 21.21
N ASP A 141 -3.54 8.46 21.71
CA ASP A 141 -3.79 8.82 23.09
C ASP A 141 -4.97 9.79 23.18
N MET A 142 -5.78 9.64 24.23
CA MET A 142 -6.93 10.51 24.48
C MET A 142 -7.05 10.77 25.98
N LEU A 143 -7.36 12.01 26.34
CA LEU A 143 -7.68 12.37 27.72
C LEU A 143 -8.95 11.65 28.17
N CYS A 144 -8.93 11.17 29.40
CA CYS A 144 -10.11 10.65 30.04
C CYS A 144 -11.01 11.80 30.49
N GLU A 145 -12.27 11.74 30.08
CA GLU A 145 -13.31 12.67 30.49
C GLU A 145 -13.91 12.19 31.83
N ASP A 146 -14.34 13.15 32.65
CA ASP A 146 -15.13 12.93 33.87
C ASP A 146 -14.51 12.05 34.98
N LEU A 147 -13.17 12.02 35.08
CA LEU A 147 -12.53 11.42 36.25
C LEU A 147 -12.81 12.26 37.52
N PRO A 148 -13.11 11.62 38.66
CA PRO A 148 -13.35 12.32 39.91
C PRO A 148 -12.09 13.06 40.37
N LEU A 149 -12.24 14.13 41.16
CA LEU A 149 -11.08 14.80 41.75
C LEU A 149 -10.32 13.85 42.68
N CYS A 150 -9.00 13.94 42.67
CA CYS A 150 -8.18 13.07 43.52
C CYS A 150 -8.34 13.39 45.00
N PRO A 151 -8.32 12.36 45.88
CA PRO A 151 -8.38 12.54 47.32
C PRO A 151 -7.16 13.31 47.82
N ILE A 152 -7.39 14.37 48.58
CA ILE A 152 -6.34 15.13 49.27
C ILE A 152 -6.37 14.72 50.73
N ASN A 153 -5.32 14.05 51.20
CA ASN A 153 -5.19 13.70 52.61
C ASN A 153 -4.83 14.95 53.43
N GLY A 154 -5.41 15.06 54.61
CA GLY A 154 -5.16 16.15 55.54
C GLY A 154 -3.73 16.17 56.07
N GLY A 155 -3.15 17.37 56.14
CA GLY A 155 -1.88 17.62 56.80
C GLY A 155 -2.05 18.57 57.99
N TRP A 156 -1.32 18.27 59.08
CA TRP A 156 -1.29 19.14 60.24
C TRP A 156 -0.55 20.44 59.92
N SER A 157 -1.11 21.60 60.30
CA SER A 157 -0.33 22.82 60.45
C SER A 157 0.72 22.68 61.55
N SER A 158 1.72 23.56 61.51
CA SER A 158 2.65 23.74 62.60
C SER A 158 1.90 24.03 63.90
N TRP A 159 2.41 23.50 65.01
CA TRP A 159 1.87 23.83 66.32
C TRP A 159 1.89 25.35 66.55
N GLY A 160 0.78 25.88 67.07
CA GLY A 160 0.72 27.22 67.62
C GLY A 160 1.65 27.37 68.83
N PRO A 161 1.89 28.62 69.26
CA PRO A 161 2.67 28.88 70.47
C PRO A 161 2.00 28.24 71.69
N TRP A 162 2.82 27.90 72.69
CA TRP A 162 2.30 27.48 73.99
C TRP A 162 1.55 28.63 74.66
N SER A 163 0.44 28.31 75.32
CA SER A 163 -0.29 29.24 76.16
C SER A 163 0.56 29.68 77.35
N SER A 164 0.18 30.79 77.97
CA SER A 164 0.69 31.14 79.30
C SER A 164 0.44 29.99 80.27
N CYS A 165 1.37 29.81 81.19
CA CYS A 165 1.24 28.80 82.24
C CYS A 165 0.01 29.11 83.09
N SER A 166 -0.78 28.09 83.42
CA SER A 166 -1.95 28.23 84.29
C SER A 166 -1.61 28.76 85.70
N ARG A 167 -0.32 28.72 86.09
CA ARG A 167 0.20 29.28 87.33
C ARG A 167 1.29 30.29 87.04
N THR A 168 1.29 31.37 87.81
CA THR A 168 2.35 32.39 87.78
C THR A 168 3.47 32.12 88.80
N CYS A 169 3.25 31.21 89.78
CA CYS A 169 4.24 30.77 90.75
C CYS A 169 4.00 29.32 91.26
N GLY A 170 5.06 28.65 91.69
CA GLY A 170 5.06 27.26 92.19
C GLY A 170 5.21 26.19 91.09
N ALA A 171 5.40 24.93 91.49
CA ALA A 171 5.48 23.78 90.57
C ALA A 171 4.08 23.26 90.19
N GLY A 172 3.96 22.65 89.00
CA GLY A 172 2.73 21.96 88.54
C GLY A 172 1.73 22.83 87.76
N GLY A 173 2.18 23.90 87.10
CA GLY A 173 1.36 24.60 86.11
C GLY A 173 1.28 23.84 84.77
N THR A 174 0.31 24.18 83.93
CA THR A 174 0.07 23.49 82.65
C THR A 174 0.06 24.51 81.51
N GLN A 175 0.62 24.14 80.37
CA GLN A 175 0.53 24.90 79.12
C GLN A 175 -0.17 24.08 78.04
N ARG A 176 -0.85 24.78 77.13
CA ARG A 176 -1.56 24.17 76.01
C ARG A 176 -1.10 24.76 74.69
N ARG A 177 -1.12 23.96 73.63
CA ARG A 177 -0.92 24.42 72.25
C ARG A 177 -1.87 23.68 71.34
N GLU A 178 -2.17 24.28 70.19
CA GLU A 178 -3.12 23.74 69.23
C GLU A 178 -2.51 23.73 67.82
N ARG A 179 -2.98 22.82 66.99
CA ARG A 179 -2.70 22.75 65.55
C ARG A 179 -3.98 22.34 64.82
N LYS A 180 -4.05 22.62 63.53
CA LYS A 180 -5.24 22.35 62.71
C LYS A 180 -4.91 21.40 61.57
N CYS A 181 -5.88 20.60 61.15
CA CYS A 181 -5.74 19.71 60.00
C CYS A 181 -6.10 20.46 58.70
N ASP A 182 -5.31 21.46 58.37
CA ASP A 182 -5.60 22.43 57.30
C ASP A 182 -4.41 22.70 56.38
N MET A 183 -3.31 21.94 56.49
CA MET A 183 -2.10 22.13 55.68
C MET A 183 -1.67 20.83 54.98
N PRO A 184 -2.39 20.36 53.95
CA PRO A 184 -3.65 20.90 53.40
C PRO A 184 -4.89 20.38 54.14
N PRO A 185 -6.08 20.98 53.97
CA PRO A 185 -7.32 20.41 54.49
C PRO A 185 -7.71 19.14 53.71
N PRO A 186 -8.18 18.08 54.37
CA PRO A 186 -8.67 16.89 53.69
C PRO A 186 -9.83 17.22 52.74
N SER A 187 -9.80 16.69 51.51
CA SER A 187 -10.87 16.89 50.52
C SER A 187 -11.02 15.70 49.57
N ASN A 188 -12.12 15.66 48.81
CA ASN A 188 -12.43 14.62 47.82
C ASN A 188 -12.32 13.18 48.37
N GLY A 189 -12.72 12.97 49.63
CA GLY A 189 -12.63 11.67 50.30
C GLY A 189 -11.24 11.30 50.82
N GLY A 190 -10.31 12.26 50.88
CA GLY A 190 -9.00 12.06 51.50
C GLY A 190 -9.06 11.87 53.02
N ARG A 191 -8.02 11.25 53.57
CA ARG A 191 -7.95 10.85 54.98
C ARG A 191 -7.77 12.07 55.89
N GLN A 192 -8.41 12.03 57.05
CA GLN A 192 -8.21 13.01 58.13
C GLN A 192 -6.81 12.89 58.75
N CYS A 193 -6.34 13.95 59.39
CA CYS A 193 -5.06 13.93 60.10
C CYS A 193 -5.10 12.97 61.29
N VAL A 194 -4.02 12.20 61.47
CA VAL A 194 -3.89 11.26 62.58
C VAL A 194 -3.15 11.93 63.75
N GLY A 195 -3.69 11.79 64.97
CA GLY A 195 -3.11 12.30 66.21
C GLY A 195 -3.90 13.44 66.85
N PRO A 196 -3.46 13.97 68.00
CA PRO A 196 -4.20 15.00 68.73
C PRO A 196 -4.04 16.39 68.10
N GLU A 197 -5.12 17.17 68.12
CA GLU A 197 -5.15 18.59 67.72
C GLU A 197 -4.62 19.52 68.82
N SER A 198 -4.66 19.09 70.07
CA SER A 198 -4.17 19.83 71.24
C SER A 198 -3.04 19.08 71.95
N GLY A 199 -1.97 19.79 72.31
CA GLY A 199 -0.88 19.30 73.14
C GLY A 199 -0.92 19.95 74.52
N VAL A 200 -0.59 19.17 75.55
CA VAL A 200 -0.47 19.63 76.94
C VAL A 200 0.96 19.38 77.41
N GLY A 201 1.57 20.38 78.04
CA GLY A 201 2.94 20.37 78.54
C GLY A 201 3.04 20.84 79.98
#